data_AF-A0A536LPS0-F1
#
_entry.id   AF-A0A536LPS0-F1
#
_cell.length_a   1.000
_cell.length_b   1.000
_cell.length_c   1.000
_cell.angle_alpha   90.00
_cell.angle_beta   90.00
_cell.angle_gamma   90.00
#
_symmetry.space_group_name_H-M   'P 1'
#
loop_
_entity.id
_entity.type
_entity.pdbx_description
1 polymer ?
#
loop_
_entity_poly.entity_id
_entity_poly.type
_entity_poly.pdbx_seq_one_letter_code
_entity_poly.pdbx_strand_id
1 'polypeptide(L)'
;MSGFSAPHCGSLRASDEGRELELYGWVARRRDHGGLIFIDLRDRWGAIQVVFNPAHAPQAHTNASDLRSEYVVRVEGKVARRRPGAENPRMPTGEVEVVASDL
;
A
#
# COMPACT_ATOMS: atom_id res chain seq x y z
N MET A 1 -21.52 -8.93 16.73
CA MET A 1 -20.95 -7.81 15.95
C MET A 1 -19.44 -7.99 15.94
N SER A 2 -18.86 -8.59 14.91
CA SER A 2 -17.41 -8.56 14.76
C SER A 2 -17.04 -7.12 14.41
N GLY A 3 -16.38 -6.41 15.32
CA GLY A 3 -15.92 -5.06 15.06
C GLY A 3 -15.03 -5.05 13.82
N PHE A 4 -15.27 -4.09 12.92
CA PHE A 4 -14.39 -3.85 11.80
C PHE A 4 -13.03 -3.35 12.34
N SER A 5 -12.01 -4.21 12.31
CA SER A 5 -10.65 -3.85 12.73
C SER A 5 -9.73 -3.95 11.52
N ALA A 6 -9.67 -2.85 10.76
CA ALA A 6 -8.66 -2.68 9.74
C ALA A 6 -7.26 -2.54 10.41
N PRO A 7 -6.22 -3.21 9.89
CA PRO A 7 -4.87 -3.03 10.39
C PRO A 7 -4.37 -1.61 10.15
N HIS A 8 -3.36 -1.20 10.91
CA HIS A 8 -2.74 0.12 10.75
C HIS A 8 -1.63 0.06 9.72
N CYS A 9 -1.50 1.09 8.89
CA CYS A 9 -0.49 1.20 7.84
C CYS A 9 0.92 0.93 8.39
N GLY A 10 1.29 1.55 9.52
CA GLY A 10 2.60 1.37 10.15
C GLY A 10 2.84 0.03 10.87
N SER A 11 1.81 -0.82 11.00
CA SER A 11 1.88 -2.05 11.80
C SER A 11 2.39 -3.28 11.05
N LEU A 12 2.35 -3.27 9.72
CA LEU A 12 2.66 -4.44 8.90
C LEU A 12 4.13 -4.84 8.95
N ARG A 13 4.40 -6.14 8.97
CA ARG A 13 5.75 -6.72 9.03
C ARG A 13 5.91 -7.85 8.02
N ALA A 14 7.16 -8.25 7.86
CA ALA A 14 7.61 -9.51 7.29
C ALA A 14 6.69 -10.72 7.52
N SER A 15 6.22 -10.88 8.76
CA SER A 15 5.37 -12.00 9.18
C SER A 15 3.94 -11.94 8.65
N ASP A 16 3.50 -10.80 8.12
CA ASP A 16 2.18 -10.63 7.50
C ASP A 16 2.17 -11.00 6.02
N GLU A 17 3.29 -11.45 5.45
CA GLU A 17 3.37 -11.85 4.04
C GLU A 17 2.25 -12.83 3.65
N GLY A 18 1.59 -12.53 2.53
CA GLY A 18 0.49 -13.34 2.01
C GLY A 18 -0.89 -12.97 2.59
N ARG A 19 -0.95 -12.12 3.61
CA ARG A 19 -2.22 -11.65 4.20
C ARG A 19 -2.96 -10.71 3.25
N GLU A 20 -4.24 -10.97 3.03
CA GLU A 20 -5.18 -10.04 2.39
C GLU A 20 -5.78 -9.11 3.44
N LEU A 21 -5.85 -7.82 3.10
CA LEU A 21 -6.28 -6.79 4.03
C LEU A 21 -6.78 -5.54 3.31
N GLU A 22 -7.36 -4.66 4.11
CA GLU A 22 -7.81 -3.34 3.69
C GLU A 22 -7.15 -2.27 4.57
N LEU A 23 -6.69 -1.18 3.95
CA LEU A 23 -6.06 -0.05 4.61
C LEU A 23 -6.78 1.24 4.27
N TYR A 24 -6.73 2.17 5.22
CA TYR A 24 -7.32 3.49 5.11
C TYR A 24 -6.29 4.53 5.52
N GLY A 25 -6.14 5.58 4.72
CA GLY A 25 -5.17 6.61 5.04
C GLY A 25 -5.07 7.71 4.00
N TRP A 26 -4.03 8.51 4.15
CA TRP A 26 -3.69 9.61 3.27
C TRP A 26 -2.54 9.23 2.35
N VAL A 27 -2.62 9.65 1.09
CA VAL A 27 -1.51 9.55 0.13
C VAL A 27 -0.41 10.53 0.54
N ALA A 28 0.57 10.08 1.33
CA ALA A 28 1.69 10.92 1.75
C ALA A 28 2.66 11.22 0.60
N ARG A 29 2.85 10.26 -0.30
CA ARG A 29 3.69 10.42 -1.50
C ARG A 29 3.17 9.54 -2.62
N ARG A 30 3.19 10.05 -3.85
CA ARG A 30 2.95 9.30 -5.08
C ARG A 30 4.20 9.28 -5.94
N ARG A 31 4.54 8.12 -6.51
CA ARG A 31 5.65 7.90 -7.43
C ARG A 31 5.16 7.10 -8.61
N ASP A 32 5.36 7.60 -9.81
CA ASP A 32 4.90 6.99 -11.05
C ASP A 32 6.13 6.64 -11.90
N HIS A 33 6.26 5.36 -12.23
CA HIS A 33 7.37 4.82 -13.01
C HIS A 33 6.90 4.37 -14.41
N GLY A 34 5.75 4.85 -14.89
CA GLY A 34 5.18 4.57 -16.22
C GLY A 34 4.53 3.19 -16.35
N GLY A 35 5.08 2.15 -15.71
CA GLY A 35 4.52 0.80 -15.68
C GLY A 35 4.00 0.34 -14.31
N LEU A 36 4.35 1.07 -13.24
CA LEU A 36 3.90 0.83 -11.88
C LEU A 36 3.69 2.18 -11.19
N ILE A 37 2.65 2.26 -10.37
CA ILE A 37 2.42 3.39 -9.48
C ILE A 37 2.67 2.92 -8.05
N PHE A 38 3.43 3.71 -7.30
CA PHE A 38 3.68 3.49 -5.88
C PHE A 38 3.11 4.66 -5.09
N ILE A 39 2.43 4.37 -4.00
CA ILE A 39 2.09 5.37 -3.00
C ILE A 39 2.63 4.98 -1.65
N ASP A 40 3.00 5.98 -0.85
CA ASP A 40 3.17 5.81 0.58
C ASP A 40 1.82 6.16 1.22
N LEU A 41 1.08 5.15 1.68
CA LEU A 41 -0.18 5.31 2.38
C LEU A 41 0.11 5.49 3.87
N ARG A 42 -0.35 6.61 4.45
CA ARG A 42 -0.07 7.00 5.83
C ARG A 42 -1.34 7.03 6.67
N ASP A 43 -1.25 6.54 7.89
CA ASP A 43 -2.22 6.79 8.95
C ASP A 43 -1.52 7.31 10.23
N ARG A 44 -2.23 7.37 11.36
CA ARG A 44 -1.66 7.88 12.63
C ARG A 44 -0.53 7.01 13.21
N TRP A 45 -0.38 5.77 12.76
CA TRP A 45 0.60 4.81 13.29
C TRP A 45 1.81 4.63 12.38
N GLY A 46 1.79 5.18 11.16
CA GLY A 46 2.92 5.17 10.25
C GLY A 46 2.49 5.07 8.79
N ALA A 47 3.41 4.61 7.95
CA ALA A 47 3.17 4.48 6.52
C ALA A 47 3.60 3.12 5.98
N ILE A 48 2.98 2.72 4.87
CA ILE A 48 3.29 1.52 4.10
C ILE A 48 3.33 1.88 2.61
N GLN A 49 4.18 1.20 1.86
CA GLN A 49 4.17 1.32 0.40
C GLN A 49 3.05 0.45 -0.16
N VAL A 50 2.22 1.04 -1.01
CA VAL A 50 1.23 0.34 -1.82
C VAL A 50 1.70 0.41 -3.27
N VAL A 51 1.68 -0.72 -3.97
CA VAL A 51 2.04 -0.84 -5.38
C VAL A 51 0.81 -1.19 -6.21
N PHE A 52 0.59 -0.42 -7.26
CA PHE A 52 -0.44 -0.67 -8.27
C PHE A 52 0.24 -1.20 -9.54
N ASN A 53 -0.12 -2.43 -9.91
CA ASN A 53 0.41 -3.09 -11.10
C ASN A 53 -0.74 -3.34 -12.10
N PRO A 54 -0.71 -2.75 -13.31
CA PRO A 54 -1.81 -2.88 -14.27
C PRO A 54 -2.00 -4.31 -14.80
N ALA A 55 -0.96 -5.16 -14.72
CA ALA A 55 -1.06 -6.58 -15.08
C ALA A 55 -1.88 -7.40 -14.06
N HIS A 56 -2.02 -6.91 -12.82
CA HIS A 56 -2.77 -7.57 -11.75
C HIS A 56 -4.12 -6.89 -11.48
N ALA A 57 -4.14 -5.55 -11.45
CA ALA A 57 -5.31 -4.75 -11.13
C ALA A 57 -5.39 -3.50 -12.03
N PRO A 58 -5.85 -3.63 -13.28
CA PRO A 58 -5.86 -2.52 -14.24
C PRO A 58 -6.77 -1.36 -13.80
N GLN A 59 -7.92 -1.65 -13.18
CA GLN A 59 -8.83 -0.63 -12.67
C GLN A 59 -8.22 0.14 -11.50
N ALA A 60 -7.65 -0.56 -10.51
CA ALA A 60 -6.97 0.09 -9.38
C ALA A 60 -5.79 0.95 -9.85
N HIS A 61 -5.03 0.49 -10.85
CA HIS A 61 -3.97 1.29 -11.46
C HIS A 61 -4.50 2.56 -12.14
N THR A 62 -5.64 2.47 -12.84
CA THR A 62 -6.30 3.63 -13.46
C THR A 62 -6.76 4.62 -12.39
N ASN A 63 -7.41 4.15 -11.33
CA ASN A 63 -7.80 5.02 -10.20
C ASN A 63 -6.57 5.67 -9.54
N ALA A 64 -5.46 4.93 -9.44
CA ALA A 64 -4.21 5.41 -8.84
C ALA A 64 -3.50 6.50 -9.67
N SER A 65 -3.79 6.64 -10.97
CA SER A 65 -3.20 7.70 -11.81
C SER A 65 -3.72 9.09 -11.42
N ASP A 66 -4.94 9.14 -10.89
CA ASP A 66 -5.62 10.39 -10.54
C ASP A 66 -5.33 10.84 -9.11
N LEU A 67 -4.78 9.95 -8.27
CA LEU A 67 -4.40 10.29 -6.90
C LEU A 67 -3.40 11.46 -6.84
N ARG A 68 -3.60 12.32 -5.85
CA ARG A 68 -2.68 13.41 -5.49
C ARG A 68 -2.33 13.31 -4.01
N SER A 69 -1.32 14.08 -3.60
CA SER A 69 -0.91 14.14 -2.19
C SER A 69 -2.11 14.50 -1.30
N GLU A 70 -2.16 13.88 -0.13
CA GLU A 70 -3.19 14.04 0.90
C GLU A 70 -4.61 13.61 0.52
N TYR A 71 -4.79 12.90 -0.60
CA TYR A 71 -6.06 12.21 -0.86
C TYR A 71 -6.31 11.15 0.21
N VAL A 72 -7.56 11.09 0.68
CA VAL A 72 -8.04 10.03 1.59
C VAL A 72 -8.51 8.87 0.75
N VAL A 73 -7.93 7.69 0.97
CA VAL A 73 -8.20 6.50 0.17
C VAL A 73 -8.41 5.28 1.04
N ARG A 74 -9.16 4.34 0.47
CA ARG A 74 -9.25 2.94 0.90
C ARG A 74 -8.44 2.12 -0.10
N VAL A 75 -7.63 1.18 0.36
CA VAL A 75 -6.91 0.24 -0.49
C VAL A 75 -7.19 -1.17 0.00
N GLU A 76 -7.62 -2.04 -0.91
CA GLU A 76 -7.55 -3.49 -0.68
C GLU A 76 -6.33 -4.07 -1.38
N GLY A 77 -5.71 -5.05 -0.74
CA GLY A 77 -4.59 -5.74 -1.35
C GLY A 77 -3.98 -6.83 -0.49
N LYS A 78 -2.87 -7.36 -0.99
CA LYS A 78 -2.14 -8.44 -0.35
C LYS A 78 -0.75 -7.97 0.07
N VAL A 79 -0.36 -8.30 1.30
CA VAL A 79 1.00 -8.04 1.78
C VAL A 79 1.99 -8.92 1.03
N ALA A 80 3.03 -8.31 0.49
CA ALA A 80 4.12 -8.97 -0.18
C ALA A 80 5.46 -8.45 0.33
N ARG A 81 6.50 -9.28 0.20
CA ARG A 81 7.88 -8.80 0.36
C ARG A 81 8.21 -7.83 -0.76
N ARG A 82 8.93 -6.77 -0.41
CA ARG A 82 9.58 -5.96 -1.44
C ARG A 82 10.60 -6.82 -2.18
N ARG A 83 10.85 -6.45 -3.44
CA ARG A 83 11.91 -7.08 -4.23
C ARG A 83 13.27 -6.92 -3.53
N PRO A 84 14.18 -7.91 -3.64
CA PRO A 84 15.52 -7.80 -3.09
C PRO A 84 16.23 -6.52 -3.55
N GLY A 85 16.73 -5.73 -2.61
CA GLY A 85 17.38 -4.44 -2.84
C GLY A 85 16.44 -3.23 -2.87
N ALA A 86 15.11 -3.45 -2.77
CA ALA A 86 14.11 -2.39 -2.69
C ALA A 86 13.59 -2.16 -1.24
N GLU A 87 14.15 -2.87 -0.27
CA GLU A 87 13.85 -2.68 1.15
C GLU A 87 14.25 -1.27 1.62
N ASN A 88 13.43 -0.69 2.49
CA ASN A 88 13.71 0.64 3.04
C ASN A 88 14.00 0.57 4.55
N PRO A 89 15.27 0.55 4.99
CA PRO A 89 15.61 0.42 6.41
C PRO A 89 15.18 1.62 7.27
N ARG A 90 14.74 2.73 6.66
CA ARG A 90 14.23 3.91 7.37
C ARG A 90 12.74 3.79 7.73
N MET A 91 12.05 2.75 7.27
CA MET A 91 10.64 2.50 7.53
C MET A 91 10.46 1.22 8.34
N PRO A 92 9.63 1.21 9.41
CA PRO A 92 9.28 -0.03 10.13
C PRO A 92 8.63 -1.09 9.24
N THR A 93 7.95 -0.66 8.19
CA THR A 93 7.31 -1.50 7.15
C THR A 93 8.21 -1.72 5.93
N GLY A 94 9.50 -1.36 6.04
CA GLY A 94 10.42 -1.25 4.91
C GLY A 94 10.73 -2.56 4.18
N GLU A 95 10.45 -3.71 4.79
CA GLU A 95 10.64 -5.03 4.19
C GLU A 95 9.43 -5.49 3.36
N VAL A 96 8.28 -4.83 3.51
CA VAL A 96 7.01 -5.23 2.89
C VAL A 96 6.36 -4.09 2.11
N GLU A 97 5.43 -4.47 1.25
CA GLU A 97 4.53 -3.60 0.52
C GLU A 97 3.15 -4.26 0.38
N VAL A 98 2.13 -3.49 0.02
CA VAL A 98 0.80 -4.01 -0.31
C VAL A 98 0.64 -3.96 -1.82
N VAL A 99 0.43 -5.12 -2.45
CA VAL A 99 0.03 -5.21 -3.85
C VAL A 99 -1.47 -4.97 -3.92
N ALA A 100 -1.86 -3.82 -4.47
CA ALA A 100 -3.26 -3.40 -4.50
C ALA A 100 -4.08 -4.22 -5.49
N SER A 101 -5.25 -4.66 -5.04
CA SER A 101 -6.30 -5.27 -5.86
C SER A 101 -7.44 -4.28 -6.15
N ASP A 102 -7.70 -3.34 -5.23
CA ASP A 102 -8.75 -2.32 -5.36
C ASP A 102 -8.34 -0.99 -4.73
N LEU A 103 -8.91 0.11 -5.23
CA LEU A 103 -8.65 1.49 -4.81
C LEU A 103 -9.88 2.38 -5.02
#